data_AF-A0A1G7BCG3-F1
#
_entry.id   AF-A0A1G7BCG3-F1
#
_cell.length_a   1.000
_cell.length_b   1.000
_cell.length_c   1.000
_cell.angle_alpha   90.00
_cell.angle_beta   90.00
_cell.angle_gamma   90.00
#
_symmetry.space_group_name_H-M   'P 1'
#
loop_
_entity.id
_entity.type
_entity.pdbx_description
1 polymer ?
#
loop_
_entity_poly.entity_id
_entity_poly.type
_entity_poly.pdbx_seq_one_letter_code
_entity_poly.pdbx_strand_id
1 'polypeptide(L)'
;MHFKLVFLALFTIIIANAQENDITESLYETYDKYRETSLDKRRTKYHELQPLIDTFRKNPKFTVQAVGQSIEGRKLSLISIGSGKTDVFLWSQMHGDEPTATQAIFDILNFLDSEDFKVEKQAILKSCTLHFLPMLNPDGAEVFQRRNRLGVDINRDALRLQSPESRALKRVRDSLDADFGFNLHDQSTYYNAERTEKPATISYLAPAYNYEKEINDVRANAMKVIVFMNGILQKYAPGQVGRYNDDFEPRAFGDNIQKWGTSTILIESGGYQEDVEKQEIRKLNYVSILSAIYTIANGSYNDIPLGDYEKIPENDRKLFDLKIENATYPLLDNDYVIDIGMNRLEVDKEDHTDFWYSSRILDQGDLSTYYGYETFDASGYTIVPGKVYPETLKSVEVLGRLKIESLLKSGHTYIRVENIPKDMLDSPFPIHIIGQKYVVPEFNIEVGINPTFLLEKNGKIEYAVINGFLVNVNKSAAGFGNAMIYR
;
A
#
# COMPACT_ATOMS: atom_id res chain seq x y z
N MET A 1 -36.99 -78.27 -7.31
CA MET A 1 -37.67 -76.96 -7.23
C MET A 1 -36.64 -75.95 -6.75
N HIS A 2 -36.60 -74.79 -7.41
CA HIS A 2 -35.64 -73.68 -7.36
C HIS A 2 -34.65 -73.54 -6.20
N PHE A 3 -33.37 -73.29 -6.55
CA PHE A 3 -32.58 -72.19 -5.97
C PHE A 3 -31.59 -71.69 -7.03
N LYS A 4 -31.85 -70.49 -7.58
CA LYS A 4 -30.86 -69.70 -8.35
C LYS A 4 -30.09 -68.85 -7.34
N LEU A 5 -28.78 -69.05 -7.24
CA LEU A 5 -27.87 -68.07 -6.65
C LEU A 5 -27.60 -67.00 -7.72
N VAL A 6 -28.05 -65.78 -7.49
CA VAL A 6 -27.64 -64.60 -8.24
C VAL A 6 -26.54 -63.93 -7.41
N PHE A 7 -25.30 -63.98 -7.92
CA PHE A 7 -24.21 -63.16 -7.42
C PHE A 7 -24.37 -61.75 -7.99
N LEU A 8 -24.73 -60.80 -7.13
CA LEU A 8 -24.78 -59.38 -7.47
C LEU A 8 -23.40 -58.78 -7.23
N ALA A 9 -22.59 -58.63 -8.27
CA ALA A 9 -21.36 -57.85 -8.22
C ALA A 9 -21.73 -56.36 -8.30
N LEU A 10 -21.74 -55.67 -7.16
CA LEU A 10 -21.76 -54.21 -7.13
C LEU A 10 -20.37 -53.71 -7.54
N PHE A 11 -20.28 -53.13 -8.74
CA PHE A 11 -19.20 -52.22 -9.10
C PHE A 11 -19.43 -50.90 -8.35
N THR A 12 -18.75 -50.72 -7.22
CA THR A 12 -18.54 -49.38 -6.64
C THR A 12 -17.52 -48.65 -7.50
N ILE A 13 -18.01 -47.83 -8.43
CA ILE A 13 -17.21 -46.78 -9.05
C ILE A 13 -16.95 -45.75 -7.95
N ILE A 14 -15.78 -45.82 -7.33
CA ILE A 14 -15.24 -44.74 -6.51
C ILE A 14 -14.89 -43.63 -7.51
N ILE A 15 -15.81 -42.70 -7.70
CA ILE A 15 -15.49 -41.41 -8.30
C ILE A 15 -14.60 -40.72 -7.27
N ALA A 16 -13.29 -40.85 -7.45
CA ALA A 16 -12.34 -39.94 -6.84
C ALA A 16 -12.59 -38.57 -7.48
N ASN A 17 -13.49 -37.79 -6.89
CA ASN A 17 -13.44 -36.34 -7.04
C ASN A 17 -12.13 -35.92 -6.39
N ALA A 18 -11.06 -35.84 -7.19
CA ALA A 18 -9.90 -35.09 -6.82
C ALA A 18 -10.38 -33.68 -6.51
N GLN A 19 -10.25 -33.25 -5.26
CA GLN A 19 -10.15 -31.84 -4.94
C GLN A 19 -8.87 -31.36 -5.66
N GLU A 20 -9.02 -30.90 -6.90
CA GLU A 20 -8.10 -29.90 -7.43
C GLU A 20 -8.29 -28.68 -6.53
N ASN A 21 -7.43 -28.56 -5.51
CA ASN A 21 -7.29 -27.29 -4.82
C ASN A 21 -6.86 -26.28 -5.88
N ASP A 22 -7.67 -25.25 -6.09
CA ASP A 22 -7.32 -24.13 -6.95
C ASP A 22 -5.98 -23.57 -6.45
N ILE A 23 -4.93 -23.66 -7.27
CA ILE A 23 -3.59 -23.17 -6.93
C ILE A 23 -3.67 -21.73 -6.41
N THR A 24 -4.57 -20.91 -6.97
CA THR A 24 -4.72 -19.51 -6.58
C THR A 24 -5.19 -19.35 -5.14
N GLU A 25 -6.01 -20.28 -4.63
CA GLU A 25 -6.42 -20.32 -3.24
C GLU A 25 -5.28 -20.76 -2.32
N SER A 26 -4.57 -21.80 -2.74
CA SER A 26 -3.43 -22.32 -1.98
C SER A 26 -2.30 -21.29 -1.83
N LEU A 27 -2.10 -20.40 -2.82
CA LEU A 27 -1.13 -19.31 -2.73
C LEU A 27 -1.41 -18.36 -1.57
N TYR A 28 -2.68 -18.00 -1.33
CA TYR A 28 -3.04 -17.10 -0.23
C TYR A 28 -2.90 -17.78 1.13
N GLU A 29 -3.33 -19.04 1.25
CA GLU A 29 -3.30 -19.80 2.50
C GLU A 29 -1.89 -20.18 2.95
N THR A 30 -0.98 -20.40 2.00
CA THR A 30 0.39 -20.85 2.29
C THR A 30 1.43 -19.74 2.30
N TYR A 31 1.02 -18.48 2.05
CA TYR A 31 1.89 -17.30 1.96
C TYR A 31 2.98 -17.22 3.04
N ASP A 32 2.61 -17.43 4.31
CA ASP A 32 3.53 -17.27 5.44
C ASP A 32 4.76 -18.19 5.39
N LYS A 33 4.72 -19.28 4.61
CA LYS A 33 5.87 -20.16 4.39
C LYS A 33 6.94 -19.53 3.50
N TYR A 34 6.56 -18.59 2.64
CA TYR A 34 7.43 -18.00 1.62
C TYR A 34 7.77 -16.54 1.92
N ARG A 35 7.07 -15.91 2.86
CA ARG A 35 7.33 -14.53 3.29
C ARG A 35 8.78 -14.37 3.76
N GLU A 36 9.51 -13.46 3.13
CA GLU A 36 10.84 -13.04 3.58
C GLU A 36 10.72 -12.21 4.87
N THR A 37 11.22 -12.76 5.98
CA THR A 37 11.05 -12.18 7.32
C THR A 37 12.01 -11.05 7.64
N SER A 38 13.10 -10.89 6.88
CA SER A 38 14.03 -9.76 7.04
C SER A 38 13.51 -8.44 6.45
N LEU A 39 12.42 -8.48 5.66
CA LEU A 39 11.78 -7.31 5.08
C LEU A 39 10.45 -7.02 5.77
N ASP A 40 10.48 -6.71 7.07
CA ASP A 40 9.27 -6.51 7.89
C ASP A 40 8.77 -5.06 7.96
N LYS A 41 9.52 -4.13 7.37
CA LYS A 41 9.19 -2.70 7.29
C LYS A 41 9.00 -2.22 5.86
N ARG A 42 8.08 -1.28 5.67
CA ARG A 42 7.81 -0.65 4.36
C ARG A 42 8.86 0.35 3.90
N ARG A 43 9.98 0.53 4.59
CA ARG A 43 11.05 1.45 4.19
C ARG A 43 12.31 0.67 3.85
N THR A 44 12.20 -0.11 2.77
CA THR A 44 13.23 -1.03 2.32
C THR A 44 14.36 -0.31 1.57
N LYS A 45 15.58 -0.45 2.08
CA LYS A 45 16.80 0.14 1.55
C LYS A 45 17.56 -0.84 0.65
N TYR A 46 18.46 -0.30 -0.17
CA TYR A 46 19.20 -1.08 -1.16
C TYR A 46 20.09 -2.16 -0.51
N HIS A 47 20.73 -1.83 0.60
CA HIS A 47 21.65 -2.72 1.29
C HIS A 47 20.96 -3.94 1.92
N GLU A 48 19.68 -3.80 2.31
CA GLU A 48 18.86 -4.88 2.88
C GLU A 48 18.54 -5.96 1.84
N LEU A 49 18.46 -5.58 0.55
CA LEU A 49 18.20 -6.53 -0.54
C LEU A 49 19.45 -7.31 -0.98
N GLN A 50 20.66 -6.81 -0.74
CA GLN A 50 21.88 -7.43 -1.28
C GLN A 50 22.12 -8.86 -0.75
N PRO A 51 21.97 -9.16 0.54
CA PRO A 51 22.10 -10.53 1.04
C PRO A 51 21.11 -11.51 0.39
N LEU A 52 19.88 -11.05 0.11
CA LEU A 52 18.85 -11.85 -0.55
C LEU A 52 19.22 -12.13 -2.01
N ILE A 53 19.64 -11.10 -2.75
CA ILE A 53 20.10 -11.23 -4.14
C ILE A 53 21.32 -12.17 -4.22
N ASP A 54 22.25 -12.09 -3.26
CA ASP A 54 23.43 -12.95 -3.19
C ASP A 54 23.07 -14.43 -2.96
N THR A 55 22.00 -14.69 -2.22
CA THR A 55 21.46 -16.05 -2.04
C THR A 55 20.98 -16.62 -3.38
N PHE A 56 20.16 -15.88 -4.12
CA PHE A 56 19.69 -16.31 -5.45
C PHE A 56 20.84 -16.42 -6.45
N ARG A 57 21.86 -15.56 -6.37
CA ARG A 57 23.05 -15.67 -7.25
C ARG A 57 23.82 -16.97 -7.08
N LYS A 58 23.83 -17.55 -5.88
CA LYS A 58 24.49 -18.83 -5.59
C LYS A 58 23.63 -20.04 -5.96
N ASN A 59 22.34 -19.83 -6.24
CA ASN A 59 21.41 -20.89 -6.55
C ASN A 59 21.33 -21.11 -8.08
N PRO A 60 21.67 -22.31 -8.60
CA PRO A 60 21.72 -22.58 -10.03
C PRO A 60 20.34 -22.57 -10.71
N LYS A 61 19.22 -22.56 -9.96
CA LYS A 61 17.88 -22.36 -10.54
C LYS A 61 17.71 -20.95 -11.10
N PHE A 62 18.49 -19.98 -10.62
CA PHE A 62 18.36 -18.56 -10.95
C PHE A 62 19.58 -18.05 -11.71
N THR A 63 19.35 -17.09 -12.60
CA THR A 63 20.40 -16.27 -13.21
C THR A 63 20.30 -14.86 -12.67
N VAL A 64 21.37 -14.36 -12.04
CA VAL A 64 21.41 -12.99 -11.48
C VAL A 64 22.46 -12.18 -12.22
N GLN A 65 22.02 -11.14 -12.92
CA GLN A 65 22.87 -10.26 -13.72
C GLN A 65 22.78 -8.81 -13.24
N ALA A 66 23.93 -8.13 -13.15
CA ALA A 66 23.94 -6.67 -13.03
C ALA A 66 23.64 -6.05 -14.40
N VAL A 67 22.52 -5.31 -14.50
CA VAL A 67 22.04 -4.73 -15.77
C VAL A 67 22.28 -3.23 -15.88
N GLY A 68 22.71 -2.58 -14.81
CA GLY A 68 23.04 -1.17 -14.77
C GLY A 68 23.51 -0.73 -13.39
N GLN A 69 23.70 0.56 -13.22
CA GLN A 69 23.99 1.20 -11.95
C GLN A 69 23.17 2.48 -11.84
N SER A 70 22.82 2.86 -10.61
CA SER A 70 22.24 4.16 -10.31
C SER A 70 23.28 5.28 -10.42
N ILE A 71 22.85 6.53 -10.20
CA ILE A 71 23.72 7.71 -10.18
C ILE A 71 24.82 7.60 -9.11
N GLU A 72 24.50 7.06 -7.92
CA GLU A 72 25.48 6.83 -6.85
C GLU A 72 26.22 5.49 -6.98
N GLY A 73 26.06 4.77 -8.08
CA GLY A 73 26.82 3.55 -8.39
C GLY A 73 26.25 2.26 -7.78
N ARG A 74 25.03 2.27 -7.23
CA ARG A 74 24.36 1.06 -6.71
C ARG A 74 23.93 0.17 -7.88
N LYS A 75 24.16 -1.15 -7.79
CA LYS A 75 23.92 -2.07 -8.91
C LYS A 75 22.43 -2.35 -9.09
N LEU A 76 21.97 -2.32 -10.33
CA LEU A 76 20.63 -2.76 -10.70
C LEU A 76 20.71 -4.25 -11.06
N SER A 77 20.00 -5.11 -10.33
CA SER A 77 20.08 -6.57 -10.50
C SER A 77 18.82 -7.13 -11.16
N LEU A 78 19.01 -7.84 -12.28
CA LEU A 78 17.96 -8.64 -12.92
C LEU A 78 18.11 -10.09 -12.47
N ILE A 79 17.05 -10.65 -11.89
CA ILE A 79 16.97 -12.04 -11.42
C ILE A 79 16.03 -12.80 -12.35
N SER A 80 16.49 -13.90 -12.94
CA SER A 80 15.71 -14.64 -13.94
C SER A 80 15.62 -16.12 -13.61
N ILE A 81 14.49 -16.75 -13.94
CA ILE A 81 14.24 -18.19 -13.74
C ILE A 81 13.24 -18.71 -14.78
N GLY A 82 13.40 -19.99 -15.16
CA GLY A 82 12.58 -20.63 -16.18
C GLY A 82 13.30 -20.75 -17.51
N SER A 83 12.64 -21.42 -18.45
CA SER A 83 13.15 -21.67 -19.80
C SER A 83 12.05 -21.70 -20.85
N GLY A 84 10.86 -21.22 -20.48
CA GLY A 84 9.73 -21.14 -21.38
C GLY A 84 9.86 -20.01 -22.38
N LYS A 85 9.08 -20.10 -23.46
CA LYS A 85 9.11 -19.15 -24.58
C LYS A 85 8.42 -17.81 -24.31
N THR A 86 7.65 -17.72 -23.24
CA THR A 86 6.88 -16.51 -22.90
C THR A 86 7.68 -15.70 -21.89
N ASP A 87 8.16 -14.53 -22.28
CA ASP A 87 8.98 -13.69 -21.41
C ASP A 87 8.07 -12.77 -20.58
N VAL A 88 8.22 -12.84 -19.26
CA VAL A 88 7.45 -12.03 -18.29
C VAL A 88 8.42 -11.17 -17.50
N PHE A 89 8.33 -9.85 -17.67
CA PHE A 89 9.22 -8.90 -17.02
C PHE A 89 8.51 -8.11 -15.92
N LEU A 90 9.03 -8.15 -14.70
CA LEU A 90 8.52 -7.43 -13.54
C LEU A 90 9.57 -6.45 -13.06
N TRP A 91 9.19 -5.18 -12.89
CA TRP A 91 10.07 -4.18 -12.29
C TRP A 91 9.35 -3.43 -11.18
N SER A 92 10.09 -3.13 -10.12
CA SER A 92 9.56 -2.45 -8.93
C SER A 92 10.42 -1.27 -8.52
N GLN A 93 9.83 -0.39 -7.72
CA GLN A 93 10.50 0.70 -7.02
C GLN A 93 11.30 1.58 -7.96
N MET A 94 10.68 1.93 -9.10
CA MET A 94 11.17 3.01 -9.97
C MET A 94 10.97 4.37 -9.31
N HIS A 95 10.01 4.46 -8.40
CA HIS A 95 9.94 5.47 -7.36
C HIS A 95 10.52 4.86 -6.08
N GLY A 96 11.42 5.59 -5.41
CA GLY A 96 12.16 5.03 -4.28
C GLY A 96 11.31 4.80 -3.02
N ASP A 97 10.19 5.53 -2.89
CA ASP A 97 9.21 5.49 -1.80
C ASP A 97 8.08 4.46 -2.01
N GLU A 98 8.21 3.57 -3.00
CA GLU A 98 7.18 2.57 -3.35
C GLU A 98 7.73 1.12 -3.27
N PRO A 99 8.03 0.58 -2.06
CA PRO A 99 8.73 -0.70 -1.91
C PRO A 99 7.81 -1.92 -1.72
N THR A 100 6.48 -1.75 -1.65
CA THR A 100 5.54 -2.84 -1.28
C THR A 100 5.71 -4.06 -2.18
N ALA A 101 5.71 -3.85 -3.49
CA ALA A 101 5.87 -4.92 -4.45
C ALA A 101 7.31 -5.45 -4.54
N THR A 102 8.32 -4.67 -4.15
CA THR A 102 9.70 -5.14 -4.01
C THR A 102 9.76 -6.27 -2.99
N GLN A 103 9.10 -6.11 -1.84
CA GLN A 103 9.04 -7.16 -0.82
C GLN A 103 8.30 -8.40 -1.34
N ALA A 104 7.18 -8.21 -2.05
CA ALA A 104 6.43 -9.30 -2.66
C ALA A 104 7.25 -10.07 -3.70
N ILE A 105 8.12 -9.40 -4.47
CA ILE A 105 9.04 -10.09 -5.40
C ILE A 105 9.94 -11.09 -4.65
N PHE A 106 10.46 -10.73 -3.48
CA PHE A 106 11.28 -11.66 -2.70
C PHE A 106 10.47 -12.84 -2.14
N ASP A 107 9.20 -12.63 -1.78
CA ASP A 107 8.29 -13.72 -1.40
C ASP A 107 8.02 -14.67 -2.57
N ILE A 108 7.85 -14.11 -3.78
CA ILE A 108 7.67 -14.89 -5.01
C ILE A 108 8.93 -15.70 -5.32
N LEU A 109 10.11 -15.10 -5.19
CA LEU A 109 11.38 -15.80 -5.41
C LEU A 109 11.57 -16.95 -4.41
N ASN A 110 11.22 -16.74 -3.13
CA ASN A 110 11.21 -17.79 -2.10
C ASN A 110 10.22 -18.91 -2.43
N PHE A 111 9.00 -18.57 -2.89
CA PHE A 111 8.04 -19.56 -3.38
C PHE A 111 8.60 -20.35 -4.56
N LEU A 112 9.24 -19.70 -5.52
CA LEU A 112 9.81 -20.35 -6.69
C LEU A 112 10.96 -21.31 -6.31
N ASP A 113 11.78 -20.94 -5.31
CA ASP A 113 12.89 -21.78 -4.84
C ASP A 113 12.45 -22.96 -3.94
N SER A 114 11.29 -22.88 -3.29
CA SER A 114 10.81 -23.93 -2.37
C SER A 114 10.64 -25.31 -3.03
N GLU A 115 10.48 -26.37 -2.24
CA GLU A 115 10.17 -27.72 -2.75
C GLU A 115 8.66 -27.97 -2.93
N ASP A 116 7.81 -27.07 -2.43
CA ASP A 116 6.36 -27.14 -2.55
C ASP A 116 5.91 -26.84 -4.00
N PHE A 117 4.64 -27.15 -4.35
CA PHE A 117 4.01 -26.82 -5.65
C PHE A 117 4.86 -27.21 -6.88
N LYS A 118 5.55 -28.35 -6.79
CA LYS A 118 6.54 -28.75 -7.79
C LYS A 118 5.93 -28.90 -9.19
N VAL A 119 4.72 -29.45 -9.30
CA VAL A 119 4.05 -29.69 -10.59
C VAL A 119 3.69 -28.38 -11.24
N GLU A 120 3.06 -27.49 -10.48
CA GLU A 120 2.58 -26.19 -10.89
C GLU A 120 3.73 -25.27 -11.29
N LYS A 121 4.77 -25.17 -10.44
CA LYS A 121 5.97 -24.39 -10.77
C LYS A 121 6.71 -24.92 -11.98
N GLN A 122 6.79 -26.24 -12.16
CA GLN A 122 7.38 -26.80 -13.38
C GLN A 122 6.54 -26.47 -14.63
N ALA A 123 5.21 -26.48 -14.54
CA ALA A 123 4.35 -26.06 -15.65
C ALA A 123 4.55 -24.58 -15.99
N ILE A 124 4.62 -23.71 -14.98
CA ILE A 124 4.89 -22.27 -15.13
C ILE A 124 6.26 -22.06 -15.79
N LEU A 125 7.33 -22.61 -15.21
CA LEU A 125 8.71 -22.34 -15.65
C LEU A 125 9.09 -23.01 -16.97
N LYS A 126 8.31 -23.98 -17.45
CA LYS A 126 8.44 -24.53 -18.82
C LYS A 126 7.72 -23.68 -19.87
N SER A 127 6.75 -22.88 -19.45
CA SER A 127 5.92 -22.05 -20.35
C SER A 127 6.41 -20.61 -20.39
N CYS A 128 6.90 -20.12 -19.26
CA CYS A 128 7.41 -18.77 -19.06
C CYS A 128 8.90 -18.75 -18.66
N THR A 129 9.58 -17.69 -19.07
CA THR A 129 10.82 -17.22 -18.43
C THR A 129 10.48 -15.94 -17.67
N LEU A 130 10.75 -15.93 -16.37
CA LEU A 130 10.39 -14.83 -15.47
C LEU A 130 11.62 -13.98 -15.19
N HIS A 131 11.49 -12.66 -15.30
CA HIS A 131 12.56 -11.69 -15.08
C HIS A 131 12.12 -10.64 -14.05
N PHE A 132 12.86 -10.52 -12.96
CA PHE A 132 12.57 -9.59 -11.87
C PHE A 132 13.68 -8.55 -11.77
N LEU A 133 13.31 -7.26 -11.83
CA LEU A 133 14.16 -6.12 -11.50
C LEU A 133 13.62 -5.50 -10.20
N PRO A 134 14.06 -5.97 -9.01
CA PRO A 134 13.36 -5.69 -7.76
C PRO A 134 13.44 -4.23 -7.31
N MET A 135 14.49 -3.50 -7.70
CA MET A 135 14.68 -2.10 -7.29
C MET A 135 15.36 -1.33 -8.41
N LEU A 136 14.60 -0.50 -9.13
CA LEU A 136 15.12 0.33 -10.21
C LEU A 136 15.74 1.64 -9.73
N ASN A 137 15.20 2.24 -8.65
CA ASN A 137 15.68 3.50 -8.08
C ASN A 137 16.28 3.31 -6.66
N PRO A 138 17.45 2.66 -6.55
CA PRO A 138 18.05 2.42 -5.24
C PRO A 138 18.52 3.71 -4.54
N ASP A 139 18.79 4.78 -5.30
CA ASP A 139 19.21 6.06 -4.71
C ASP A 139 18.04 6.79 -4.05
N GLY A 140 16.85 6.78 -4.68
CA GLY A 140 15.63 7.27 -4.06
C GLY A 140 15.18 6.41 -2.88
N ALA A 141 15.38 5.09 -2.96
CA ALA A 141 15.02 4.15 -1.90
C ALA A 141 15.75 4.41 -0.58
N GLU A 142 17.05 4.73 -0.63
CA GLU A 142 17.86 5.00 0.57
C GLU A 142 17.36 6.21 1.38
N VAL A 143 16.65 7.13 0.73
CA VAL A 143 16.11 8.36 1.32
C VAL A 143 14.59 8.44 1.25
N PHE A 144 13.92 7.31 0.98
CA PHE A 144 12.46 7.18 0.86
C PHE A 144 11.81 8.29 0.00
N GLN A 145 12.30 8.46 -1.23
CA GLN A 145 11.81 9.48 -2.16
C GLN A 145 11.43 8.92 -3.53
N ARG A 146 10.35 9.47 -4.09
CA ARG A 146 9.89 9.19 -5.45
C ARG A 146 10.95 9.34 -6.53
N ARG A 147 11.71 10.44 -6.50
CA ARG A 147 12.65 10.79 -7.56
C ARG A 147 14.01 10.14 -7.30
N ASN A 148 14.80 9.96 -8.36
CA ASN A 148 16.18 9.52 -8.20
C ASN A 148 17.08 10.66 -7.70
N ARG A 149 18.39 10.38 -7.58
CA ARG A 149 19.37 11.36 -7.09
C ARG A 149 19.46 12.67 -7.89
N LEU A 150 19.12 12.65 -9.18
CA LEU A 150 19.08 13.85 -10.02
C LEU A 150 17.78 14.66 -9.85
N GLY A 151 16.83 14.19 -9.06
CA GLY A 151 15.48 14.77 -8.99
C GLY A 151 14.62 14.44 -10.19
N VAL A 152 14.97 13.42 -10.98
CA VAL A 152 14.15 12.96 -12.11
C VAL A 152 13.14 11.93 -11.60
N ASP A 153 11.88 12.13 -11.98
CA ASP A 153 10.88 11.07 -11.91
C ASP A 153 11.16 10.11 -13.08
N ILE A 154 11.67 8.90 -12.76
CA ILE A 154 12.03 7.91 -13.78
C ILE A 154 10.82 7.55 -14.62
N ASN A 155 9.61 7.51 -14.03
CA ASN A 155 8.37 7.26 -14.75
C ASN A 155 7.85 8.50 -15.51
N ARG A 156 8.70 9.49 -15.76
CA ARG A 156 8.48 10.62 -16.68
C ARG A 156 9.67 10.84 -17.63
N ASP A 157 10.53 9.82 -17.78
CA ASP A 157 11.80 9.90 -18.51
C ASP A 157 11.93 8.86 -19.64
N ALA A 158 10.83 8.21 -20.06
CA ALA A 158 10.87 7.14 -21.06
C ALA A 158 11.27 7.59 -22.48
N LEU A 159 11.09 8.88 -22.80
CA LEU A 159 11.41 9.43 -24.13
C LEU A 159 12.86 9.88 -24.27
N ARG A 160 13.42 10.47 -23.20
CA ARG A 160 14.75 11.09 -23.23
C ARG A 160 15.82 10.25 -22.55
N LEU A 161 15.42 9.36 -21.63
CA LEU A 161 16.31 8.45 -20.91
C LEU A 161 17.48 9.20 -20.25
N GLN A 162 17.15 10.33 -19.60
CA GLN A 162 18.11 11.23 -18.98
C GLN A 162 18.88 10.52 -17.85
N SER A 163 18.23 9.67 -17.07
CA SER A 163 18.88 8.98 -15.96
C SER A 163 19.52 7.63 -16.35
N PRO A 164 20.58 7.19 -15.65
CA PRO A 164 21.16 5.87 -15.89
C PRO A 164 20.18 4.73 -15.58
N GLU A 165 19.28 4.90 -14.62
CA GLU A 165 18.22 3.95 -14.30
C GLU A 165 17.24 3.83 -15.49
N SER A 166 16.76 4.95 -16.05
CA SER A 166 15.90 4.96 -17.26
C SER A 166 16.56 4.23 -18.43
N ARG A 167 17.85 4.50 -18.68
CA ARG A 167 18.61 3.79 -19.74
C ARG A 167 18.77 2.31 -19.45
N ALA A 168 18.94 1.92 -18.19
CA ALA A 168 19.03 0.52 -17.82
C ALA A 168 17.69 -0.19 -18.06
N LEU A 169 16.57 0.37 -17.60
CA LEU A 169 15.23 -0.18 -17.83
C LEU A 169 14.94 -0.33 -19.33
N LYS A 170 15.20 0.71 -20.13
CA LYS A 170 15.01 0.65 -21.59
C LYS A 170 15.83 -0.46 -22.24
N ARG A 171 17.11 -0.60 -21.89
CA ARG A 171 17.99 -1.67 -22.43
C ARG A 171 17.52 -3.05 -22.03
N VAL A 172 17.10 -3.25 -20.77
CA VAL A 172 16.55 -4.53 -20.31
C VAL A 172 15.30 -4.87 -21.11
N ARG A 173 14.35 -3.94 -21.19
CA ARG A 173 13.13 -4.10 -22.00
C ARG A 173 13.45 -4.46 -23.45
N ASP A 174 14.36 -3.74 -24.10
CA ASP A 174 14.73 -4.02 -25.50
C ASP A 174 15.45 -5.36 -25.68
N SER A 175 16.20 -5.81 -24.67
CA SER A 175 16.91 -7.08 -24.73
C SER A 175 16.01 -8.29 -24.50
N LEU A 176 14.96 -8.13 -23.67
CA LEU A 176 14.01 -9.19 -23.37
C LEU A 176 12.91 -9.29 -24.43
N ASP A 177 12.47 -8.13 -24.95
CA ASP A 177 11.27 -8.03 -25.82
C ASP A 177 10.07 -8.80 -25.25
N ALA A 178 9.84 -8.61 -23.94
CA ALA A 178 8.92 -9.44 -23.16
C ALA A 178 7.47 -9.38 -23.65
N ASP A 179 6.78 -10.52 -23.63
CA ASP A 179 5.36 -10.64 -23.98
C ASP A 179 4.46 -9.92 -22.95
N PHE A 180 4.82 -10.02 -21.67
CA PHE A 180 4.10 -9.43 -20.55
C PHE A 180 5.03 -8.61 -19.65
N GLY A 181 4.50 -7.51 -19.12
CA GLY A 181 5.21 -6.59 -18.24
C GLY A 181 4.40 -6.27 -16.98
N PHE A 182 5.02 -6.26 -15.81
CA PHE A 182 4.42 -5.78 -14.57
C PHE A 182 5.14 -4.53 -14.08
N ASN A 183 4.42 -3.40 -14.14
CA ASN A 183 4.85 -2.13 -13.59
C ASN A 183 4.34 -1.99 -12.15
N LEU A 184 5.23 -2.17 -11.19
CA LEU A 184 4.85 -2.32 -9.79
C LEU A 184 5.10 -1.03 -9.01
N HIS A 185 4.03 -0.47 -8.43
CA HIS A 185 3.99 0.84 -7.80
C HIS A 185 3.21 0.84 -6.48
N ASP A 186 3.29 1.95 -5.76
CA ASP A 186 2.41 2.29 -4.65
C ASP A 186 1.63 3.57 -4.99
N GLN A 187 0.40 3.65 -4.48
CA GLN A 187 -0.44 4.85 -4.55
C GLN A 187 -0.74 5.41 -3.17
N SER A 188 -1.37 6.58 -3.15
CA SER A 188 -1.86 7.18 -1.91
C SER A 188 -2.85 6.24 -1.21
N THR A 189 -2.72 6.10 0.11
CA THR A 189 -3.68 5.38 0.96
C THR A 189 -5.07 6.03 0.97
N TYR A 190 -5.21 7.26 0.48
CA TYR A 190 -6.48 8.00 0.46
C TYR A 190 -7.36 7.73 -0.76
N TYR A 191 -6.97 6.78 -1.62
CA TYR A 191 -7.84 6.28 -2.67
C TYR A 191 -8.81 5.23 -2.13
N ASN A 192 -10.05 5.29 -2.58
CA ASN A 192 -11.10 4.30 -2.35
C ASN A 192 -11.59 3.76 -3.69
N ALA A 193 -12.14 2.54 -3.71
CA ALA A 193 -12.86 2.08 -4.89
C ALA A 193 -14.13 2.95 -5.06
N GLU A 194 -14.38 3.43 -6.28
CA GLU A 194 -15.42 4.43 -6.57
C GLU A 194 -16.76 4.05 -5.92
N ARG A 195 -17.40 5.02 -5.27
CA ARG A 195 -18.70 4.86 -4.59
C ARG A 195 -18.73 3.85 -3.45
N THR A 196 -17.58 3.50 -2.90
CA THR A 196 -17.48 2.66 -1.69
C THR A 196 -16.59 3.33 -0.65
N GLU A 197 -16.80 3.00 0.62
CA GLU A 197 -15.93 3.37 1.74
C GLU A 197 -14.62 2.57 1.79
N LYS A 198 -14.49 1.57 0.90
CA LYS A 198 -13.38 0.62 0.93
C LYS A 198 -12.16 1.23 0.26
N PRO A 199 -10.97 1.19 0.91
CA PRO A 199 -9.76 1.69 0.29
C PRO A 199 -9.48 0.93 -1.00
N ALA A 200 -8.92 1.60 -2.00
CA ALA A 200 -8.37 0.97 -3.18
C ALA A 200 -7.02 0.35 -2.80
N THR A 201 -7.06 -0.78 -2.09
CA THR A 201 -5.87 -1.47 -1.59
C THR A 201 -4.96 -1.93 -2.72
N ILE A 202 -5.54 -2.47 -3.78
CA ILE A 202 -4.85 -2.75 -5.04
C ILE A 202 -5.58 -2.05 -6.16
N SER A 203 -4.86 -1.40 -7.06
CA SER A 203 -5.43 -0.91 -8.31
C SER A 203 -4.68 -1.43 -9.50
N TYR A 204 -5.43 -1.72 -10.56
CA TYR A 204 -4.88 -2.22 -11.80
C TYR A 204 -5.05 -1.22 -12.93
N LEU A 205 -4.12 -1.26 -13.88
CA LEU A 205 -4.23 -0.53 -15.14
C LEU A 205 -3.57 -1.31 -16.26
N ALA A 206 -4.27 -1.45 -17.39
CA ALA A 206 -3.67 -1.76 -18.68
C ALA A 206 -3.39 -0.41 -19.38
N PRO A 207 -2.13 0.09 -19.37
CA PRO A 207 -1.81 1.45 -19.81
C PRO A 207 -2.31 1.72 -21.22
N ALA A 208 -2.70 2.97 -21.49
CA ALA A 208 -2.96 3.40 -22.86
C ALA A 208 -1.62 3.47 -23.63
N TYR A 209 -1.68 3.29 -24.95
CA TYR A 209 -0.51 3.46 -25.83
C TYR A 209 -0.61 4.68 -26.76
N ASN A 210 -1.77 5.38 -26.71
CA ASN A 210 -2.08 6.60 -27.44
C ASN A 210 -3.15 7.42 -26.72
N TYR A 211 -3.37 8.66 -27.16
CA TYR A 211 -4.33 9.58 -26.55
C TYR A 211 -5.79 9.13 -26.74
N GLU A 212 -6.07 8.39 -27.81
CA GLU A 212 -7.39 7.85 -28.14
C GLU A 212 -7.77 6.65 -27.27
N LYS A 213 -6.85 6.14 -26.44
CA LYS A 213 -7.04 4.99 -25.55
C LYS A 213 -7.56 3.78 -26.33
N GLU A 214 -7.02 3.56 -27.53
CA GLU A 214 -7.36 2.41 -28.34
C GLU A 214 -6.99 1.09 -27.63
N ILE A 215 -7.63 0.01 -28.06
CA ILE A 215 -7.39 -1.34 -27.55
C ILE A 215 -6.92 -2.20 -28.73
N ASN A 216 -5.61 -2.49 -28.75
CA ASN A 216 -5.03 -3.51 -29.61
C ASN A 216 -4.89 -4.84 -28.84
N ASP A 217 -4.42 -5.90 -29.50
CA ASP A 217 -4.27 -7.22 -28.88
C ASP A 217 -3.36 -7.20 -27.64
N VAL A 218 -2.28 -6.41 -27.69
CA VAL A 218 -1.33 -6.25 -26.57
C VAL A 218 -2.02 -5.66 -25.33
N ARG A 219 -2.83 -4.61 -25.50
CA ARG A 219 -3.56 -3.99 -24.39
C ARG A 219 -4.72 -4.88 -23.92
N ALA A 220 -5.41 -5.53 -24.85
CA ALA A 220 -6.49 -6.48 -24.54
C ALA A 220 -5.99 -7.65 -23.69
N ASN A 221 -4.79 -8.17 -23.96
CA ASN A 221 -4.19 -9.24 -23.17
C ASN A 221 -3.93 -8.80 -21.73
N ALA A 222 -3.36 -7.60 -21.53
CA ALA A 222 -3.17 -7.03 -20.19
C ALA A 222 -4.51 -6.87 -19.44
N MET A 223 -5.54 -6.34 -20.11
CA MET A 223 -6.88 -6.19 -19.53
C MET A 223 -7.49 -7.53 -19.09
N LYS A 224 -7.36 -8.58 -19.91
CA LYS A 224 -7.86 -9.93 -19.58
C LYS A 224 -7.15 -10.53 -18.36
N VAL A 225 -5.82 -10.38 -18.27
CA VAL A 225 -5.06 -10.82 -17.10
C VAL A 225 -5.48 -10.03 -15.85
N ILE A 226 -5.74 -8.72 -15.98
CA ILE A 226 -6.26 -7.90 -14.88
C ILE A 226 -7.63 -8.41 -14.39
N VAL A 227 -8.54 -8.75 -15.30
CA VAL A 227 -9.84 -9.32 -14.93
C VAL A 227 -9.66 -10.61 -14.12
N PHE A 228 -8.73 -11.48 -14.52
CA PHE A 228 -8.40 -12.70 -13.76
C PHE A 228 -7.91 -12.35 -12.35
N MET A 229 -6.92 -11.46 -12.24
CA MET A 229 -6.36 -11.05 -10.94
C MET A 229 -7.42 -10.43 -10.03
N ASN A 230 -8.27 -9.55 -10.57
CA ASN A 230 -9.38 -8.97 -9.81
C ASN A 230 -10.32 -10.07 -9.29
N GLY A 231 -10.71 -11.03 -10.12
CA GLY A 231 -11.55 -12.16 -9.69
C GLY A 231 -10.96 -12.94 -8.51
N ILE A 232 -9.63 -13.10 -8.47
CA ILE A 232 -8.93 -13.71 -7.33
C ILE A 232 -8.93 -12.79 -6.11
N LEU A 233 -8.52 -11.53 -6.26
CA LEU A 233 -8.41 -10.61 -5.13
C LEU A 233 -9.76 -10.27 -4.48
N GLN A 234 -10.88 -10.30 -5.22
CA GLN A 234 -12.20 -10.12 -4.62
C GLN A 234 -12.54 -11.17 -3.55
N LYS A 235 -11.87 -12.34 -3.55
CA LYS A 235 -12.02 -13.37 -2.50
C LYS A 235 -11.40 -12.95 -1.17
N TYR A 236 -10.36 -12.09 -1.20
CA TYR A 236 -9.53 -11.76 -0.03
C TYR A 236 -9.66 -10.28 0.39
N ALA A 237 -9.87 -9.40 -0.57
CA ALA A 237 -10.04 -7.97 -0.38
C ALA A 237 -11.31 -7.48 -1.14
N PRO A 238 -12.50 -7.98 -0.78
CA PRO A 238 -13.74 -7.67 -1.49
C PRO A 238 -14.03 -6.16 -1.51
N GLY A 239 -14.28 -5.62 -2.70
CA GLY A 239 -14.53 -4.19 -2.91
C GLY A 239 -13.31 -3.28 -2.73
N GLN A 240 -12.10 -3.83 -2.52
CA GLN A 240 -10.86 -3.06 -2.32
C GLN A 240 -9.93 -3.11 -3.55
N VAL A 241 -10.45 -3.55 -4.69
CA VAL A 241 -9.75 -3.53 -5.98
C VAL A 241 -10.36 -2.44 -6.85
N GLY A 242 -9.52 -1.55 -7.38
CA GLY A 242 -9.93 -0.48 -8.29
C GLY A 242 -9.17 -0.49 -9.60
N ARG A 243 -9.57 0.40 -10.51
CA ARG A 243 -8.89 0.70 -11.77
C ARG A 243 -8.28 2.09 -11.70
N TYR A 244 -6.98 2.18 -12.00
CA TYR A 244 -6.30 3.47 -12.07
C TYR A 244 -6.65 4.21 -13.36
N ASN A 245 -6.59 5.55 -13.34
CA ASN A 245 -6.85 6.37 -14.53
C ASN A 245 -5.89 5.97 -15.68
N ASP A 246 -6.46 5.74 -16.87
CA ASP A 246 -5.76 5.32 -18.08
C ASP A 246 -5.39 6.46 -19.05
N ASP A 247 -5.39 7.71 -18.57
CA ASP A 247 -4.91 8.87 -19.32
C ASP A 247 -3.47 8.64 -19.80
N PHE A 248 -3.28 8.76 -21.12
CA PHE A 248 -1.99 8.53 -21.75
C PHE A 248 -0.97 9.60 -21.34
N GLU A 249 0.10 9.19 -20.67
CA GLU A 249 1.28 10.00 -20.35
C GLU A 249 2.45 9.53 -21.24
N PRO A 250 2.75 10.26 -22.34
CA PRO A 250 3.73 9.83 -23.33
C PRO A 250 5.16 9.71 -22.79
N ARG A 251 5.44 10.19 -21.58
CA ARG A 251 6.76 10.07 -20.93
C ARG A 251 6.84 8.94 -19.92
N ALA A 252 5.74 8.28 -19.59
CA ALA A 252 5.70 7.18 -18.63
C ALA A 252 6.27 5.90 -19.23
N PHE A 253 6.97 5.11 -18.42
CA PHE A 253 7.52 3.83 -18.87
C PHE A 253 6.42 2.80 -19.09
N GLY A 254 5.39 2.73 -18.23
CA GLY A 254 4.26 1.80 -18.42
C GLY A 254 3.61 1.95 -19.80
N ASP A 255 3.20 3.17 -20.15
CA ASP A 255 2.60 3.52 -21.43
C ASP A 255 3.52 3.24 -22.63
N ASN A 256 4.82 3.55 -22.49
CA ASN A 256 5.76 3.31 -23.57
C ASN A 256 6.10 1.83 -23.74
N ILE A 257 6.23 1.06 -22.67
CA ILE A 257 6.46 -0.40 -22.74
C ILE A 257 5.24 -1.09 -23.36
N GLN A 258 4.03 -0.64 -23.01
CA GLN A 258 2.80 -1.03 -23.70
C GLN A 258 2.84 -0.71 -25.20
N LYS A 259 3.18 0.55 -25.54
CA LYS A 259 3.30 1.02 -26.92
C LYS A 259 4.37 0.27 -27.71
N TRP A 260 5.44 -0.17 -27.06
CA TRP A 260 6.53 -0.92 -27.68
C TRP A 260 6.21 -2.41 -27.84
N GLY A 261 5.03 -2.88 -27.43
CA GLY A 261 4.52 -4.22 -27.76
C GLY A 261 4.44 -5.21 -26.61
N THR A 262 4.75 -4.79 -25.38
CA THR A 262 4.63 -5.64 -24.19
C THR A 262 3.26 -5.46 -23.55
N SER A 263 2.56 -6.56 -23.23
CA SER A 263 1.27 -6.52 -22.52
C SER A 263 1.50 -6.08 -21.07
N THR A 264 1.45 -4.77 -20.84
CA THR A 264 1.87 -4.13 -19.59
C THR A 264 0.70 -4.03 -18.64
N ILE A 265 0.94 -4.46 -17.41
CA ILE A 265 -0.01 -4.45 -16.31
C ILE A 265 0.61 -3.62 -15.21
N LEU A 266 -0.03 -2.52 -14.86
CA LEU A 266 0.36 -1.71 -13.72
C LEU A 266 -0.42 -2.17 -12.49
N ILE A 267 0.28 -2.33 -11.37
CA ILE A 267 -0.28 -2.63 -10.06
C ILE A 267 0.10 -1.49 -9.10
N GLU A 268 -0.89 -0.79 -8.57
CA GLU A 268 -0.72 0.21 -7.51
C GLU A 268 -1.08 -0.36 -6.14
N SER A 269 -0.17 -0.25 -5.19
CA SER A 269 -0.38 -0.65 -3.79
C SER A 269 -0.83 0.55 -2.94
N GLY A 270 -2.11 0.59 -2.58
CA GLY A 270 -2.72 1.69 -1.83
C GLY A 270 -2.60 1.53 -0.31
N GLY A 271 -3.74 1.64 0.38
CA GLY A 271 -3.82 1.44 1.82
C GLY A 271 -4.75 0.29 2.20
N TYR A 272 -4.53 -0.25 3.40
CA TYR A 272 -5.35 -1.27 4.03
C TYR A 272 -5.43 -0.94 5.52
N GLN A 273 -6.60 -1.19 6.12
CA GLN A 273 -6.85 -0.81 7.50
C GLN A 273 -5.88 -1.53 8.45
N GLU A 274 -5.28 -0.78 9.38
CA GLU A 274 -4.33 -1.28 10.38
C GLU A 274 -3.04 -1.93 9.80
N ASP A 275 -2.71 -1.66 8.54
CA ASP A 275 -1.53 -2.22 7.85
C ASP A 275 -0.48 -1.15 7.51
N VAL A 276 0.04 -0.47 8.53
CA VAL A 276 1.01 0.63 8.37
C VAL A 276 2.25 0.18 7.61
N GLU A 277 2.75 -1.04 7.88
CA GLU A 277 3.93 -1.62 7.23
C GLU A 277 3.61 -2.36 5.91
N LYS A 278 2.36 -2.26 5.42
CA LYS A 278 1.88 -2.80 4.14
C LYS A 278 2.10 -4.31 3.96
N GLN A 279 2.05 -5.09 5.04
CA GLN A 279 2.32 -6.53 5.01
C GLN A 279 1.13 -7.33 4.45
N GLU A 280 -0.11 -6.89 4.65
CA GLU A 280 -1.26 -7.49 3.98
C GLU A 280 -1.26 -7.12 2.49
N ILE A 281 -0.95 -5.86 2.16
CA ILE A 281 -0.86 -5.42 0.75
C ILE A 281 0.27 -6.15 0.00
N ARG A 282 1.40 -6.42 0.67
CA ARG A 282 2.49 -7.27 0.16
C ARG A 282 2.00 -8.68 -0.16
N LYS A 283 1.21 -9.29 0.73
CA LYS A 283 0.59 -10.60 0.50
C LYS A 283 -0.37 -10.58 -0.70
N LEU A 284 -1.19 -9.54 -0.83
CA LEU A 284 -2.09 -9.38 -1.98
C LEU A 284 -1.31 -9.23 -3.30
N ASN A 285 -0.19 -8.49 -3.29
CA ASN A 285 0.71 -8.43 -4.45
C ASN A 285 1.27 -9.82 -4.81
N TYR A 286 1.76 -10.59 -3.82
CA TYR A 286 2.26 -11.95 -4.03
C TYR A 286 1.21 -12.85 -4.70
N VAL A 287 -0.02 -12.87 -4.16
CA VAL A 287 -1.12 -13.68 -4.70
C VAL A 287 -1.53 -13.22 -6.08
N SER A 288 -1.68 -11.90 -6.28
CA SER A 288 -2.06 -11.30 -7.55
C SER A 288 -1.07 -11.65 -8.66
N ILE A 289 0.22 -11.42 -8.43
CA ILE A 289 1.27 -11.62 -9.43
C ILE A 289 1.43 -13.10 -9.77
N LEU A 290 1.45 -14.00 -8.79
CA LEU A 290 1.56 -15.44 -9.07
C LEU A 290 0.32 -15.99 -9.78
N SER A 291 -0.88 -15.49 -9.45
CA SER A 291 -2.11 -15.84 -10.18
C SER A 291 -2.06 -15.36 -11.64
N ALA A 292 -1.52 -14.15 -11.87
CA ALA A 292 -1.31 -13.62 -13.21
C ALA A 292 -0.33 -14.49 -14.02
N ILE A 293 0.82 -14.82 -13.42
CA ILE A 293 1.82 -15.71 -14.04
C ILE A 293 1.22 -17.08 -14.35
N TYR A 294 0.39 -17.63 -13.46
CA TYR A 294 -0.29 -18.89 -13.68
C TYR A 294 -1.22 -18.84 -14.89
N THR A 295 -2.07 -17.81 -15.01
CA THR A 295 -2.97 -17.68 -16.17
C THR A 295 -2.23 -17.35 -17.48
N ILE A 296 -1.11 -16.63 -17.40
CA ILE A 296 -0.24 -16.40 -18.57
C ILE A 296 0.38 -17.72 -19.04
N ALA A 297 0.92 -18.51 -18.11
CA ALA A 297 1.60 -19.77 -18.42
C ALA A 297 0.64 -20.81 -19.03
N ASN A 298 -0.60 -20.88 -18.55
CA ASN A 298 -1.61 -21.82 -19.06
C ASN A 298 -2.38 -21.27 -20.28
N GLY A 299 -2.26 -19.97 -20.58
CA GLY A 299 -2.97 -19.30 -21.67
C GLY A 299 -4.48 -19.12 -21.45
N SER A 300 -4.99 -19.38 -20.24
CA SER A 300 -6.42 -19.36 -19.91
C SER A 300 -7.00 -17.95 -19.88
N TYR A 301 -6.17 -16.91 -19.79
CA TYR A 301 -6.63 -15.52 -19.88
C TYR A 301 -7.29 -15.22 -21.23
N ASN A 302 -6.97 -15.98 -22.29
CA ASN A 302 -7.50 -15.77 -23.63
C ASN A 302 -9.03 -15.87 -23.68
N ASP A 303 -9.61 -16.72 -22.83
CA ASP A 303 -11.05 -17.01 -22.76
C ASP A 303 -11.82 -15.96 -21.93
N ILE A 304 -11.12 -15.01 -21.30
CA ILE A 304 -11.73 -13.99 -20.46
C ILE A 304 -12.39 -12.90 -21.32
N PRO A 305 -13.68 -12.56 -21.08
CA PRO A 305 -14.34 -11.48 -21.79
C PRO A 305 -13.69 -10.13 -21.51
N LEU A 306 -13.30 -9.42 -22.57
CA LEU A 306 -12.64 -8.11 -22.45
C LEU A 306 -13.51 -7.07 -21.71
N GLY A 307 -14.83 -7.12 -21.93
CA GLY A 307 -15.78 -6.18 -21.31
C GLY A 307 -15.89 -6.30 -19.78
N ASP A 308 -15.33 -7.34 -19.17
CA ASP A 308 -15.28 -7.48 -17.72
C ASP A 308 -14.26 -6.51 -17.08
N TYR A 309 -13.32 -5.98 -17.87
CA TYR A 309 -12.35 -4.98 -17.39
C TYR A 309 -13.03 -3.69 -16.92
N GLU A 310 -14.02 -3.19 -17.67
CA GLU A 310 -14.79 -1.98 -17.34
C GLU A 310 -15.76 -2.17 -16.16
N LYS A 311 -15.92 -3.41 -15.66
CA LYS A 311 -16.72 -3.68 -14.45
C LYS A 311 -15.93 -3.46 -13.16
N ILE A 312 -14.60 -3.37 -13.26
CA ILE A 312 -13.75 -3.00 -12.11
C ILE A 312 -13.97 -1.51 -11.87
N PRO A 313 -14.38 -1.10 -10.65
CA PRO A 313 -14.63 0.31 -10.36
C PRO A 313 -13.35 1.12 -10.50
N GLU A 314 -13.45 2.39 -10.90
CA GLU A 314 -12.30 3.29 -10.88
C GLU A 314 -11.88 3.65 -9.45
N ASN A 315 -10.72 4.28 -9.31
CA ASN A 315 -10.32 4.89 -8.04
C ASN A 315 -11.00 6.25 -7.87
N ASP A 316 -11.41 6.55 -6.64
CA ASP A 316 -11.84 7.87 -6.19
C ASP A 316 -10.99 8.30 -5.00
N ARG A 317 -10.91 9.60 -4.70
CA ARG A 317 -10.04 10.13 -3.63
C ARG A 317 -10.87 10.81 -2.54
N LYS A 318 -11.63 9.99 -1.81
CA LYS A 318 -12.59 10.46 -0.81
C LYS A 318 -12.39 9.86 0.58
N LEU A 319 -11.23 9.28 0.84
CA LEU A 319 -10.94 8.62 2.12
C LEU A 319 -10.09 9.51 3.03
N PHE A 320 -10.52 9.62 4.29
CA PHE A 320 -9.77 10.26 5.38
C PHE A 320 -9.20 9.22 6.35
N ASP A 321 -8.16 9.56 7.12
CA ASP A 321 -7.73 8.71 8.25
C ASP A 321 -8.79 8.69 9.35
N LEU A 322 -9.32 9.86 9.70
CA LEU A 322 -10.41 10.03 10.66
C LEU A 322 -11.46 10.97 10.08
N LYS A 323 -12.71 10.53 10.08
CA LYS A 323 -13.89 11.34 9.79
C LYS A 323 -14.74 11.49 11.05
N ILE A 324 -14.98 12.71 11.48
CA ILE A 324 -15.96 13.03 12.52
C ILE A 324 -17.24 13.50 11.83
N GLU A 325 -18.38 12.90 12.15
CA GLU A 325 -19.67 13.25 11.55
C GLU A 325 -20.59 13.94 12.56
N ASN A 326 -21.46 14.84 12.11
CA ASN A 326 -22.55 15.41 12.90
C ASN A 326 -22.14 16.12 14.21
N ALA A 327 -20.91 16.63 14.30
CA ALA A 327 -20.45 17.31 15.50
C ALA A 327 -21.09 18.70 15.61
N THR A 328 -21.47 19.11 16.82
CA THR A 328 -21.91 20.48 17.07
C THR A 328 -20.69 21.39 17.26
N TYR A 329 -20.55 22.43 16.44
CA TYR A 329 -19.50 23.43 16.52
C TYR A 329 -20.09 24.81 16.87
N PRO A 330 -19.85 25.30 18.10
CA PRO A 330 -20.27 26.64 18.50
C PRO A 330 -19.35 27.70 17.88
N LEU A 331 -19.93 28.67 17.17
CA LEU A 331 -19.22 29.79 16.56
C LEU A 331 -20.10 31.05 16.56
N LEU A 332 -19.59 32.16 17.11
CA LEU A 332 -20.27 33.46 17.14
C LEU A 332 -21.74 33.35 17.62
N ASP A 333 -21.93 32.85 18.84
CA ASP A 333 -23.23 32.68 19.50
C ASP A 333 -24.24 31.75 18.80
N ASN A 334 -23.80 30.98 17.79
CA ASN A 334 -24.63 30.02 17.07
C ASN A 334 -23.99 28.63 17.07
N ASP A 335 -24.84 27.60 17.02
CA ASP A 335 -24.42 26.21 16.90
C ASP A 335 -24.57 25.73 15.45
N TYR A 336 -23.52 25.11 14.92
CA TYR A 336 -23.52 24.51 13.58
C TYR A 336 -23.29 23.00 13.67
N VAL A 337 -23.91 22.24 12.78
CA VAL A 337 -23.58 20.82 12.59
C VAL A 337 -22.55 20.72 11.48
N ILE A 338 -21.44 20.03 11.73
CA ILE A 338 -20.32 19.95 10.80
C ILE A 338 -19.68 18.55 10.81
N ASP A 339 -19.29 18.08 9.63
CA ASP A 339 -18.37 16.96 9.48
C ASP A 339 -16.93 17.46 9.31
N ILE A 340 -15.96 16.70 9.80
CA ILE A 340 -14.54 17.05 9.73
C ILE A 340 -13.74 15.84 9.23
N GLY A 341 -13.05 16.02 8.10
CA GLY A 341 -12.16 15.02 7.50
C GLY A 341 -10.69 15.32 7.80
N MET A 342 -9.95 14.34 8.30
CA MET A 342 -8.58 14.52 8.77
C MET A 342 -7.64 13.45 8.23
N ASN A 343 -6.44 13.86 7.84
CA ASN A 343 -5.37 12.95 7.43
C ASN A 343 -4.15 13.09 8.33
N ARG A 344 -3.57 11.93 8.64
CA ARG A 344 -2.35 11.73 9.40
C ARG A 344 -1.18 11.76 8.41
N LEU A 345 -0.72 12.98 8.10
CA LEU A 345 0.38 13.17 7.16
C LEU A 345 1.70 12.76 7.80
N GLU A 346 2.46 11.95 7.09
CA GLU A 346 3.76 11.47 7.55
C GLU A 346 4.84 12.53 7.39
N VAL A 347 5.69 12.64 8.41
CA VAL A 347 6.92 13.43 8.39
C VAL A 347 8.08 12.47 8.59
N ASP A 348 8.93 12.43 7.58
CA ASP A 348 10.10 11.58 7.52
C ASP A 348 11.13 11.92 8.61
N LYS A 349 11.73 10.90 9.24
CA LYS A 349 12.87 11.08 10.15
C LYS A 349 14.16 11.19 9.35
N GLU A 350 15.19 11.78 9.96
CA GLU A 350 16.46 12.10 9.29
C GLU A 350 17.19 10.88 8.71
N ASP A 351 17.03 9.70 9.33
CA ASP A 351 17.65 8.47 8.84
C ASP A 351 16.81 7.72 7.78
N HIS A 352 15.63 8.24 7.44
CA HIS A 352 14.69 7.67 6.47
C HIS A 352 14.22 6.25 6.80
N THR A 353 14.36 5.79 8.05
CA THR A 353 13.93 4.44 8.46
C THR A 353 12.54 4.42 9.07
N ASP A 354 12.05 5.58 9.51
CA ASP A 354 10.80 5.73 10.26
C ASP A 354 10.27 7.17 10.14
N PHE A 355 9.08 7.44 10.68
CA PHE A 355 8.35 8.69 10.53
C PHE A 355 7.55 9.03 11.79
N TRP A 356 6.93 10.20 11.79
CA TRP A 356 5.95 10.62 12.79
C TRP A 356 4.82 11.37 12.08
N TYR A 357 3.63 11.49 12.70
CA TYR A 357 2.51 12.15 12.04
C TYR A 357 2.41 13.62 12.41
N SER A 358 2.21 14.46 11.39
CA SER A 358 1.78 15.84 11.52
C SER A 358 0.42 16.01 10.83
N SER A 359 -0.64 15.63 11.53
CA SER A 359 -1.98 15.55 10.95
C SER A 359 -2.56 16.91 10.60
N ARG A 360 -3.51 16.92 9.67
CA ARG A 360 -4.22 18.11 9.19
C ARG A 360 -5.71 17.84 9.08
N ILE A 361 -6.54 18.87 9.32
CA ILE A 361 -7.90 18.92 8.79
C ILE A 361 -7.78 19.16 7.29
N LEU A 362 -8.32 18.26 6.48
CA LEU A 362 -8.24 18.33 5.02
C LEU A 362 -9.50 18.91 4.41
N ASP A 363 -10.65 18.68 5.05
CA ASP A 363 -11.92 19.25 4.63
C ASP A 363 -12.90 19.34 5.82
N GLN A 364 -13.90 20.20 5.71
CA GLN A 364 -14.95 20.39 6.71
C GLN A 364 -16.25 20.88 6.08
N GLY A 365 -17.39 20.46 6.59
CA GLY A 365 -18.70 20.85 6.07
C GLY A 365 -19.63 19.65 5.91
N ASP A 366 -20.26 19.54 4.74
CA ASP A 366 -21.00 18.34 4.34
C ASP A 366 -20.04 17.35 3.69
N LEU A 367 -19.69 16.29 4.44
CA LEU A 367 -18.82 15.22 3.97
C LEU A 367 -19.61 13.92 3.75
N SER A 368 -20.92 14.00 3.49
CA SER A 368 -21.79 12.82 3.38
C SER A 368 -21.40 11.87 2.24
N THR A 369 -20.65 12.35 1.25
CA THR A 369 -20.14 11.54 0.12
C THR A 369 -18.70 11.08 0.30
N TYR A 370 -18.07 11.40 1.44
CA TYR A 370 -16.71 11.03 1.80
C TYR A 370 -16.69 9.97 2.89
N TYR A 371 -15.55 9.31 3.04
CA TYR A 371 -15.38 8.14 3.89
C TYR A 371 -14.17 8.31 4.81
N GLY A 372 -14.08 7.51 5.87
CA GLY A 372 -12.92 7.45 6.74
C GLY A 372 -12.49 6.01 6.99
N TYR A 373 -11.19 5.76 7.10
CA TYR A 373 -10.67 4.53 7.69
C TYR A 373 -11.25 4.32 9.09
N GLU A 374 -11.33 5.41 9.86
CA GLU A 374 -12.08 5.52 11.09
C GLU A 374 -13.17 6.58 10.92
N THR A 375 -14.43 6.24 11.24
CA THR A 375 -15.54 7.19 11.24
C THR A 375 -16.18 7.20 12.62
N PHE A 376 -16.39 8.38 13.18
CA PHE A 376 -17.03 8.57 14.47
C PHE A 376 -18.24 9.51 14.34
N ASP A 377 -19.42 8.98 14.62
CA ASP A 377 -20.65 9.77 14.71
C ASP A 377 -20.66 10.57 16.02
N ALA A 378 -20.41 11.87 15.89
CA ALA A 378 -20.41 12.84 16.98
C ALA A 378 -21.79 13.47 17.20
N SER A 379 -22.89 12.80 16.80
CA SER A 379 -24.25 13.22 17.12
C SER A 379 -24.46 13.45 18.62
N GLY A 380 -24.81 14.70 18.96
CA GLY A 380 -25.01 15.17 20.33
C GLY A 380 -23.71 15.42 21.10
N TYR A 381 -22.55 15.41 20.45
CA TYR A 381 -21.30 15.94 20.98
C TYR A 381 -21.06 17.37 20.48
N THR A 382 -20.50 18.19 21.35
CA THR A 382 -20.05 19.55 21.06
C THR A 382 -18.52 19.56 21.00
N ILE A 383 -17.97 20.17 19.96
CA ILE A 383 -16.54 20.44 19.83
C ILE A 383 -16.17 21.54 20.81
N VAL A 384 -15.21 21.24 21.70
CA VAL A 384 -14.69 22.21 22.67
C VAL A 384 -13.17 22.36 22.54
N PRO A 385 -12.64 23.58 22.67
CA PRO A 385 -11.21 23.83 22.56
C PRO A 385 -10.45 23.17 23.71
N GLY A 386 -9.31 22.57 23.38
CA GLY A 386 -8.38 22.06 24.37
C GLY A 386 -7.60 23.18 25.08
N LYS A 387 -7.28 22.96 26.36
CA LYS A 387 -6.59 23.94 27.22
C LYS A 387 -5.16 23.53 27.52
N VAL A 388 -4.38 24.49 28.00
CA VAL A 388 -3.04 24.26 28.55
C VAL A 388 -3.14 23.87 30.02
N TYR A 389 -2.55 22.75 30.41
CA TYR A 389 -2.43 22.36 31.81
C TYR A 389 -1.64 23.43 32.59
N PRO A 390 -2.16 23.92 33.74
CA PRO A 390 -1.61 25.11 34.40
C PRO A 390 -0.19 24.94 34.95
N GLU A 391 0.20 23.72 35.31
CA GLU A 391 1.55 23.49 35.84
C GLU A 391 2.56 23.23 34.72
N THR A 392 3.78 23.71 34.92
CA THR A 392 4.90 23.41 34.02
C THR A 392 5.72 22.27 34.60
N LEU A 393 5.93 21.22 33.80
CA LEU A 393 6.74 20.07 34.17
C LEU A 393 8.22 20.33 33.91
N LYS A 394 9.09 19.80 34.78
CA LYS A 394 10.54 19.92 34.61
C LYS A 394 11.08 19.16 33.41
N SER A 395 10.48 18.03 33.07
CA SER A 395 10.93 17.17 31.97
C SER A 395 9.81 16.24 31.49
N VAL A 396 10.04 15.59 30.35
CA VAL A 396 9.09 14.67 29.72
C VAL A 396 8.92 13.38 30.55
N GLU A 397 9.93 12.95 31.31
CA GLU A 397 9.83 11.76 32.16
C GLU A 397 8.81 11.94 33.29
N VAL A 398 8.58 13.19 33.73
CA VAL A 398 7.53 13.51 34.71
C VAL A 398 6.15 13.33 34.07
N LEU A 399 5.98 13.71 32.80
CA LEU A 399 4.72 13.54 32.06
C LEU A 399 4.29 12.07 32.02
N GLY A 400 5.24 11.16 31.76
CA GLY A 400 4.96 9.72 31.73
C GLY A 400 4.50 9.11 33.05
N ARG A 401 4.55 9.85 34.17
CA ARG A 401 4.03 9.43 35.49
C ARG A 401 2.63 9.97 35.77
N LEU A 402 2.11 10.88 34.94
CA LEU A 402 0.79 11.45 35.08
C LEU A 402 -0.27 10.54 34.46
N LYS A 403 -1.49 10.64 34.97
CA LYS A 403 -2.68 10.02 34.36
C LYS A 403 -3.20 10.95 33.26
N ILE A 404 -2.74 10.76 32.04
CA ILE A 404 -3.08 11.65 30.90
C ILE A 404 -4.59 11.66 30.64
N GLU A 405 -5.28 10.55 30.85
CA GLU A 405 -6.73 10.43 30.73
C GLU A 405 -7.46 11.42 31.66
N SER A 406 -6.94 11.64 32.87
CA SER A 406 -7.49 12.63 33.81
C SER A 406 -7.28 14.07 33.33
N LEU A 407 -6.17 14.34 32.65
CA LEU A 407 -5.89 15.66 32.06
C LEU A 407 -6.84 15.94 30.90
N LEU A 408 -7.03 14.96 30.01
CA LEU A 408 -7.99 15.07 28.90
C LEU A 408 -9.43 15.24 29.40
N LYS A 409 -9.85 14.48 30.42
CA LYS A 409 -11.18 14.63 31.07
C LYS A 409 -11.43 16.02 31.67
N SER A 410 -10.36 16.70 32.09
CA SER A 410 -10.44 18.06 32.62
C SER A 410 -10.25 19.13 31.54
N GLY A 411 -10.15 18.73 30.27
CA GLY A 411 -10.10 19.62 29.12
C GLY A 411 -8.70 20.05 28.69
N HIS A 412 -7.64 19.41 29.19
CA HIS A 412 -6.27 19.79 28.87
C HIS A 412 -5.69 18.91 27.76
N THR A 413 -5.33 19.54 26.63
CA THR A 413 -4.71 18.88 25.47
C THR A 413 -3.27 19.34 25.22
N TYR A 414 -2.78 20.30 26.01
CA TYR A 414 -1.41 20.79 25.95
C TYR A 414 -0.79 20.81 27.36
N ILE A 415 0.51 20.55 27.46
CA ILE A 415 1.26 20.66 28.71
C ILE A 415 2.63 21.31 28.52
N ARG A 416 2.99 22.23 29.42
CA ARG A 416 4.26 22.94 29.37
C ARG A 416 5.38 22.09 29.96
N VAL A 417 6.49 21.99 29.24
CA VAL A 417 7.70 21.27 29.70
C VAL A 417 8.93 22.17 29.55
N GLU A 418 9.73 22.28 30.61
CA GLU A 418 10.95 23.13 30.61
C GLU A 418 12.06 22.54 29.75
N ASN A 419 12.37 21.26 29.96
CA ASN A 419 13.47 20.57 29.31
C ASN A 419 12.93 19.52 28.34
N ILE A 420 12.64 19.95 27.11
CA ILE A 420 12.28 19.06 26.01
C ILE A 420 13.58 18.67 25.28
N PRO A 421 13.92 17.37 25.17
CA PRO A 421 15.09 16.94 24.40
C PRO A 421 15.05 17.48 22.96
N LYS A 422 16.19 17.90 22.40
CA LYS A 422 16.23 18.57 21.08
C LYS A 422 15.89 17.63 19.93
N ASP A 423 16.25 16.37 20.08
CA ASP A 423 16.07 15.25 19.17
C ASP A 423 14.66 14.64 19.22
N MET A 424 13.87 14.97 20.26
CA MET A 424 12.49 14.48 20.36
C MET A 424 11.57 15.25 19.39
N LEU A 425 11.10 14.60 18.33
CA LEU A 425 10.29 15.25 17.28
C LEU A 425 8.79 15.24 17.62
N ASP A 426 8.35 14.20 18.31
CA ASP A 426 6.96 13.90 18.62
C ASP A 426 6.82 13.26 20.02
N SER A 427 5.58 13.13 20.51
CA SER A 427 5.30 12.57 21.84
C SER A 427 4.39 11.34 21.76
N PRO A 428 4.71 10.24 22.46
CA PRO A 428 3.84 9.06 22.50
C PRO A 428 2.65 9.23 23.45
N PHE A 429 2.54 10.36 24.17
CA PHE A 429 1.42 10.63 25.06
C PHE A 429 0.30 11.32 24.29
N PRO A 430 -0.99 11.02 24.56
CA PRO A 430 -2.13 11.67 23.91
C PRO A 430 -2.37 13.09 24.46
N ILE A 431 -1.32 13.92 24.48
CA ILE A 431 -1.32 15.32 24.90
C ILE A 431 -0.12 16.02 24.24
N HIS A 432 -0.31 17.22 23.71
CA HIS A 432 0.77 17.98 23.10
C HIS A 432 1.75 18.50 24.15
N ILE A 433 3.03 18.44 23.81
CA ILE A 433 4.08 19.07 24.60
C ILE A 433 4.35 20.45 24.02
N ILE A 434 4.38 21.47 24.87
CA ILE A 434 4.69 22.84 24.46
C ILE A 434 5.85 23.42 25.27
N GLY A 435 6.70 24.21 24.63
CA GLY A 435 7.79 24.95 25.27
C GLY A 435 7.26 26.04 26.20
N GLN A 436 8.10 26.53 27.11
CA GLN A 436 7.71 27.53 28.12
C GLN A 436 7.11 28.80 27.51
N LYS A 437 7.64 29.24 26.35
CA LYS A 437 7.25 30.49 25.69
C LYS A 437 6.22 30.28 24.57
N TYR A 438 5.89 29.03 24.24
CA TYR A 438 4.95 28.74 23.18
C TYR A 438 3.54 29.19 23.59
N VAL A 439 2.88 29.96 22.72
CA VAL A 439 1.50 30.40 22.91
C VAL A 439 0.62 29.53 22.03
N VAL A 440 -0.32 28.81 22.64
CA VAL A 440 -1.32 28.04 21.90
C VAL A 440 -2.22 29.04 21.18
N PRO A 441 -2.38 28.93 19.85
CA PRO A 441 -3.24 29.83 19.09
C PRO A 441 -4.70 29.68 19.53
N GLU A 442 -5.50 30.71 19.25
CA GLU A 442 -6.95 30.61 19.42
C GLU A 442 -7.48 29.47 18.55
N PHE A 443 -8.35 28.65 19.13
CA PHE A 443 -8.89 27.48 18.47
C PHE A 443 -10.02 27.88 17.51
N ASN A 444 -9.87 27.50 16.25
CA ASN A 444 -10.92 27.52 15.24
C ASN A 444 -10.83 26.24 14.44
N ILE A 445 -11.96 25.70 13.97
CA ILE A 445 -11.94 24.59 13.01
C ILE A 445 -11.70 25.16 11.61
N GLU A 446 -10.54 24.86 11.04
CA GLU A 446 -10.10 25.35 9.73
C GLU A 446 -9.26 24.28 8.99
N VAL A 447 -9.41 24.22 7.67
CA VAL A 447 -8.57 23.37 6.82
C VAL A 447 -7.09 23.77 6.94
N GLY A 448 -6.21 22.78 7.07
CA GLY A 448 -4.76 22.97 7.14
C GLY A 448 -4.19 23.18 8.54
N ILE A 449 -5.02 23.20 9.59
CA ILE A 449 -4.54 23.21 10.98
C ILE A 449 -4.35 21.78 11.53
N ASN A 450 -3.60 21.66 12.63
CA ASN A 450 -3.52 20.38 13.34
C ASN A 450 -4.88 20.05 14.03
N PRO A 451 -5.47 18.88 13.77
CA PRO A 451 -6.74 18.52 14.37
C PRO A 451 -6.54 18.14 15.84
N THR A 452 -6.82 19.10 16.71
CA THR A 452 -6.82 18.90 18.17
C THR A 452 -7.98 19.62 18.84
N PHE A 453 -8.90 18.85 19.39
CA PHE A 453 -10.09 19.33 20.11
C PHE A 453 -10.69 18.22 20.97
N LEU A 454 -11.70 18.57 21.76
CA LEU A 454 -12.39 17.65 22.65
C LEU A 454 -13.84 17.51 22.20
N LEU A 455 -14.44 16.34 22.45
CA LEU A 455 -15.86 16.09 22.21
C LEU A 455 -16.56 15.95 23.56
N GLU A 456 -17.40 16.94 23.85
CA GLU A 456 -18.18 17.03 25.08
C GLU A 456 -19.62 16.60 24.83
N LYS A 457 -20.18 15.79 25.73
CA LYS A 457 -21.59 15.42 25.72
C LYS A 457 -22.15 15.53 27.12
N ASN A 458 -23.26 16.24 27.28
CA ASN A 458 -23.90 16.50 28.57
C ASN A 458 -22.93 17.09 29.63
N GLY A 459 -22.06 18.02 29.23
CA GLY A 459 -21.07 18.65 30.10
C GLY A 459 -19.93 17.73 30.54
N LYS A 460 -19.73 16.59 29.87
CA LYS A 460 -18.63 15.66 30.12
C LYS A 460 -17.83 15.41 28.85
N ILE A 461 -16.52 15.54 28.94
CA ILE A 461 -15.60 15.14 27.88
C ILE A 461 -15.51 13.61 27.87
N GLU A 462 -15.82 13.00 26.73
CA GLU A 462 -15.73 11.54 26.55
C GLU A 462 -14.68 11.15 25.52
N TYR A 463 -14.39 12.04 24.58
CA TYR A 463 -13.36 11.83 23.57
C TYR A 463 -12.50 13.08 23.38
N ALA A 464 -11.28 12.86 22.94
CA ALA A 464 -10.37 13.88 22.44
C ALA A 464 -9.91 13.48 21.05
N VAL A 465 -9.79 14.45 20.15
CA VAL A 465 -8.99 14.31 18.94
C VAL A 465 -7.66 14.97 19.25
N ILE A 466 -6.56 14.23 19.18
CA ILE A 466 -5.20 14.75 19.40
C ILE A 466 -4.37 14.40 18.18
N ASN A 467 -3.88 15.41 17.44
CA ASN A 467 -3.14 15.19 16.20
C ASN A 467 -3.88 14.24 15.23
N GLY A 468 -5.21 14.35 15.12
CA GLY A 468 -6.02 13.51 14.20
C GLY A 468 -6.20 12.05 14.64
N PHE A 469 -5.86 11.72 15.88
CA PHE A 469 -6.20 10.44 16.50
C PHE A 469 -7.37 10.61 17.46
N LEU A 470 -8.37 9.74 17.35
CA LEU A 470 -9.49 9.70 18.27
C LEU A 470 -9.08 8.96 19.55
N VAL A 471 -9.24 9.60 20.69
CA VAL A 471 -8.88 9.07 22.02
C VAL A 471 -10.13 9.04 22.88
N ASN A 472 -10.56 7.84 23.29
CA ASN A 472 -11.59 7.70 24.31
C ASN A 472 -10.97 7.96 25.69
N VAL A 473 -11.36 9.04 26.36
CA VAL A 473 -10.72 9.46 27.62
C VAL A 473 -11.01 8.52 28.79
N ASN A 474 -11.95 7.58 28.63
CA ASN A 474 -12.29 6.57 29.65
C ASN A 474 -11.54 5.26 29.46
N LYS A 475 -10.75 5.11 28.39
CA LYS A 475 -9.96 3.91 28.10
C LYS A 475 -8.46 4.27 28.05
N SER A 476 -7.62 3.24 28.18
CA SER A 476 -6.20 3.40 27.88
C SER A 476 -6.03 3.77 26.41
N ALA A 477 -5.16 4.74 26.12
CA ALA A 477 -4.79 5.13 24.76
C ALA A 477 -3.73 4.20 24.15
N ALA A 478 -3.87 2.88 24.34
CA ALA A 478 -2.97 1.91 23.77
C ALA A 478 -3.00 2.01 22.23
N GLY A 479 -1.82 2.05 21.60
CA GLY A 479 -1.71 2.21 20.14
C GLY A 479 -1.93 3.65 19.63
N PHE A 480 -1.96 4.65 20.51
CA PHE A 480 -1.90 6.06 20.10
C PHE A 480 -0.64 6.32 19.26
N GLY A 481 -0.78 6.99 18.12
CA GLY A 481 0.33 7.28 17.22
C GLY A 481 1.32 8.25 17.83
N ASN A 482 1.03 9.56 17.72
CA ASN A 482 1.83 10.59 18.37
C ASN A 482 1.07 11.90 18.54
N ALA A 483 1.47 12.69 19.53
CA ALA A 483 1.13 14.09 19.68
C ALA A 483 2.30 14.97 19.21
N MET A 484 1.97 16.20 18.81
CA MET A 484 2.93 17.21 18.41
C MET A 484 3.76 17.74 19.59
N ILE A 485 5.01 18.12 19.31
CA ILE A 485 5.86 18.93 20.17
C ILE A 485 6.04 20.31 19.54
N TYR A 486 5.67 21.36 20.27
CA TYR A 486 5.86 22.74 19.85
C TYR A 486 6.87 23.43 20.78
N ARG A 487 7.93 24.04 20.24
CA ARG A 487 9.02 24.64 21.04
C ARG A 487 8.88 26.15 21.19
#